data_AF-A0A970S848-F1
#
_entry.id   AF-A0A970S848-F1
#
_cell.length_a   1.000
_cell.length_b   1.000
_cell.length_c   1.000
_cell.angle_alpha   90.00
_cell.angle_beta   90.00
_cell.angle_gamma   90.00
#
_symmetry.space_group_name_H-M   'P 1'
#
loop_
_entity.id
_entity.type
_entity.pdbx_description
1 polymer ?
#
loop_
_entity_poly.entity_id
_entity_poly.type
_entity_poly.pdbx_seq_one_letter_code
_entity_poly.pdbx_strand_id
1 'polypeptide(L)' 'MKLALFDLDHTLLNTDSDHSWGEFLVNEGLVDPVR' A
#
# COMPACT_ATOMS: atom_id res chain seq x y z
N MET A 1 0.33 8.17 -31.20
CA MET A 1 -0.25 7.23 -30.22
C MET A 1 -0.61 8.00 -28.95
N LYS A 2 -1.68 7.60 -28.24
CA LYS A 2 -2.04 8.18 -26.94
C LYS A 2 -1.86 7.11 -25.86
N LEU A 3 -0.97 7.37 -24.91
CA LEU A 3 -0.72 6.54 -23.73
C LEU A 3 -0.91 7.43 -22.51
N ALA A 4 -1.58 6.92 -21.49
CA ALA A 4 -1.68 7.55 -20.18
C ALA A 4 -1.18 6.56 -19.13
N LEU A 5 -0.42 7.08 -18.18
CA LEU A 5 0.05 6.35 -17.00
C LEU A 5 -0.57 7.00 -15.78
N PHE A 6 -1.03 6.17 -14.87
CA PHE A 6 -1.58 6.59 -13.60
C PHE A 6 -0.75 5.96 -12.50
N ASP A 7 -0.54 6.75 -11.47
CA ASP A 7 -0.01 6.26 -10.22
C ASP A 7 -1.05 5.35 -9.53
N LEU A 8 -0.61 4.56 -8.56
CA LEU A 8 -1.48 3.61 -7.86
C LEU A 8 -2.16 4.25 -6.66
N ASP A 9 -1.38 4.61 -5.64
CA ASP A 9 -1.89 5.09 -4.36
C ASP A 9 -2.41 6.52 -4.47
N HIS A 10 -3.52 6.78 -3.79
CA HIS A 10 -4.28 8.02 -3.86
C HIS A 10 -4.69 8.49 -5.27
N THR A 11 -4.49 7.66 -6.31
CA THR A 11 -4.90 7.91 -7.69
C THR A 11 -5.90 6.86 -8.16
N LEU A 12 -5.50 5.59 -8.21
CA LEU A 12 -6.39 4.48 -8.55
C LEU A 12 -6.99 3.83 -7.30
N LEU A 13 -6.25 3.82 -6.19
CA LEU A 13 -6.69 3.34 -4.89
C LEU A 13 -6.80 4.52 -3.93
N ASN A 14 -7.83 4.54 -3.08
CA ASN A 14 -7.98 5.57 -2.05
C ASN A 14 -7.33 5.15 -0.72
N THR A 15 -6.13 4.59 -0.78
CA THR A 15 -5.34 4.13 0.37
C THR A 15 -3.86 4.15 0.02
N ASP A 16 -3.02 4.02 1.05
CA ASP A 16 -1.58 3.78 0.96
C ASP A 16 -1.35 2.26 1.03
N SER A 17 -0.89 1.68 -0.07
CA SER A 17 -0.72 0.23 -0.20
C SER A 17 0.46 -0.30 0.61
N ASP A 18 1.54 0.47 0.73
CA ASP A 18 2.72 0.10 1.52
C ASP A 18 2.38 0.07 3.01
N HIS A 19 1.65 1.08 3.49
CA HIS A 19 1.19 1.12 4.88
C HIS A 19 0.24 -0.04 5.19
N SER A 20 -0.77 -0.24 4.34
CA SER A 20 -1.78 -1.28 4.54
C SER A 20 -1.15 -2.68 4.56
N TRP A 21 -0.12 -2.90 3.73
CA TRP A 21 0.61 -4.15 3.71
C TRP A 21 1.43 -4.36 4.99
N GLY A 22 2.09 -3.31 5.50
CA GLY A 22 2.77 -3.34 6.78
C GLY A 22 1.83 -3.72 7.94
N GLU A 23 0.65 -3.10 8.00
CA GLU A 23 -0.36 -3.43 9.03
C GLU A 23 -0.81 -4.89 8.95
N PHE A 24 -1.06 -5.40 7.74
CA PHE A 24 -1.40 -6.82 7.54
C PHE A 24 -0.33 -7.76 8.09
N LEU A 25 0.95 -7.50 7.77
CA LEU A 25 2.05 -8.35 8.24
C LEU A 25 2.20 -8.34 9.77
N VAL A 26 1.98 -7.19 10.41
CA VAL A 26 1.95 -7.08 11.87
C VAL A 26 0.78 -7.89 12.45
N ASN A 27 -0.40 -7.77 11.86
CA ASN A 27 -1.60 -8.49 12.31
C ASN A 27 -1.46 -10.01 12.19
N GLU A 28 -0.76 -10.50 11.16
CA GLU A 28 -0.43 -11.92 10.98
C GLU A 28 0.74 -12.39 11.87
N GLY A 29 1.37 -11.50 12.65
CA GLY A 29 2.51 -11.82 13.50
C GLY A 29 3.78 -12.17 12.72
N LEU A 30 3.88 -11.73 11.47
CA LEU A 30 5.03 -12.00 10.60
C LEU A 30 6.18 -11.01 10.81
N VAL A 31 5.86 -9.81 11.32
CA VAL A 31 6.84 -8.76 11.65
C VAL A 31 6.43 -8.04 12.94
N ASP A 32 7.41 -7.43 13.62
CA ASP A 32 7.17 -6.64 14.82
C ASP A 32 6.55 -5.26 14.47
N PRO A 33 5.68 -4.71 15.33
CA PRO A 33 5.18 -3.34 15.16
C PRO A 33 6.32 -2.33 15.31
N VAL A 34 6.23 -1.23 14.56
CA VAL A 34 7.14 -0.09 14.72
C VAL A 34 6.86 0.58 16.07
N ARG A 35 7.94 0.94 16.77
CA ARG A 35 7.90 1.43 18.17
C ARG A 35 7.61 2.92 18.28
#